data_AF-A0A2H3CTI9-F1
#
_entry.id   AF-A0A2H3CTI9-F1
#
_cell.length_a   1.000
_cell.length_b   1.000
_cell.length_c   1.000
_cell.angle_alpha   90.00
_cell.angle_beta   90.00
_cell.angle_gamma   90.00
#
_symmetry.space_group_name_H-M   'P 1'
#
loop_
_entity.id
_entity.type
_entity.pdbx_description
1 polymer ?
#
loop_
_entity_poly.entity_id
_entity_poly.type
_entity_poly.pdbx_seq_one_letter_code
_entity_poly.pdbx_strand_id
1 'polypeptide(L)'
;MSGIDSYLRIAKLTAAAGEMAPFPFIKGAAQCVVVVLEVIESAAKNRQDLQELAESIVNTLVIVRDTVINHGPTSALCFKDTCLDFQTYLNNLLSKLNNEGKLPGIRRLLKAKKISDDISGYRQRVQTAKEDFLIRTMTMAQLALSDIHDDVTTGFSTLTDSVTASERIITSTIKDNIEEIRTLGTQQREDIENLSTRLLQASRRGLYKGVVWDIIPGDIHIIKRATHSLRHYRTNITYKDSYCIIENSDTPKIIREYQAHSHNGEDAMDLEQLDRALDFLIKAKFGFSISVY
;
A
#
# COMPACT_ATOMS: atom_id res chain seq x y z
N MET A 1 60.03 18.78 -21.66
CA MET A 1 59.40 17.62 -22.33
C MET A 1 58.76 18.12 -23.61
N SER A 2 58.95 17.43 -24.75
CA SER A 2 58.29 17.79 -26.01
C SER A 2 56.78 17.52 -25.90
N GLY A 3 55.94 18.31 -26.57
CA GLY A 3 54.48 18.07 -26.59
C GLY A 3 54.09 16.67 -27.10
N ILE A 4 54.92 16.09 -27.97
CA ILE A 4 54.70 14.75 -28.54
C ILE A 4 54.84 13.63 -27.49
N ASP A 5 55.72 13.75 -26.48
CA ASP A 5 55.81 12.75 -25.40
C ASP A 5 54.50 12.69 -24.58
N SER A 6 53.86 13.84 -24.35
CA SER A 6 52.55 13.90 -23.70
C SER A 6 51.48 13.18 -24.52
N TYR A 7 51.44 13.45 -25.84
CA TYR A 7 50.55 12.78 -26.79
C TYR A 7 50.76 11.27 -26.82
N LEU A 8 52.02 10.82 -26.78
CA LEU A 8 52.37 9.41 -26.73
C LEU A 8 51.83 8.72 -25.47
N ARG A 9 51.96 9.38 -24.30
CA ARG A 9 51.42 8.87 -23.04
C ARG A 9 49.91 8.74 -23.09
N ILE A 10 49.20 9.75 -23.61
CA ILE A 10 47.74 9.71 -23.76
C ILE A 10 47.32 8.53 -24.63
N ALA A 11 47.97 8.33 -25.78
CA ALA A 11 47.66 7.22 -26.68
C ALA A 11 47.93 5.85 -26.03
N LYS A 12 49.07 5.69 -25.33
CA LYS A 12 49.41 4.45 -24.60
C LYS A 12 48.42 4.13 -23.48
N LEU A 13 48.05 5.14 -22.69
CA LEU A 13 47.03 5.00 -21.64
C LEU A 13 45.68 4.64 -22.24
N THR A 14 45.30 5.23 -23.37
CA THR A 14 44.04 4.92 -24.06
C THR A 14 44.04 3.49 -24.60
N ALA A 15 45.17 3.01 -25.14
CA ALA A 15 45.31 1.62 -25.59
C ALA A 15 45.18 0.63 -24.43
N ALA A 16 45.82 0.92 -23.29
CA ALA A 16 45.70 0.10 -22.08
C ALA A 16 44.27 0.12 -21.52
N ALA A 17 43.63 1.29 -21.47
CA ALA A 17 42.23 1.40 -21.05
C ALA A 17 41.30 0.62 -22.00
N GLY A 18 41.55 0.66 -23.31
CA GLY A 18 40.79 -0.11 -24.31
C GLY A 18 40.97 -1.62 -24.20
N GLU A 19 42.01 -2.10 -23.52
CA GLU A 19 42.19 -3.53 -23.19
C GLU A 19 41.37 -3.96 -21.98
N MET A 20 41.16 -3.05 -21.03
CA MET A 20 40.38 -3.31 -19.82
C MET A 20 38.88 -3.02 -19.98
N ALA A 21 38.52 -2.25 -21.02
CA ALA A 21 37.16 -1.83 -21.29
C ALA A 21 36.52 -2.71 -22.39
N PRO A 22 35.18 -2.84 -22.44
CA PRO A 22 34.48 -3.66 -23.43
C PRO A 22 34.47 -3.06 -24.87
N PHE A 23 35.51 -2.32 -25.24
CA PHE A 23 35.57 -1.50 -26.48
C PHE A 23 36.82 -1.85 -27.32
N PRO A 24 36.84 -3.01 -27.98
CA PRO A 24 38.05 -3.52 -28.63
C PRO A 24 38.58 -2.64 -29.77
N PHE A 25 37.72 -1.85 -30.42
CA PHE A 25 38.10 -0.96 -31.53
C PHE A 25 38.89 0.28 -31.09
N ILE A 26 38.70 0.76 -29.85
CA ILE A 26 39.47 1.90 -29.34
C ILE A 26 40.93 1.49 -29.11
N LYS A 27 41.16 0.26 -28.60
CA LYS A 27 42.51 -0.31 -28.43
C LYS A 27 43.25 -0.32 -29.77
N GLY A 28 42.63 -0.87 -30.81
CA GLY A 28 43.24 -0.96 -32.14
C GLY A 28 43.63 0.41 -32.70
N ALA A 29 42.71 1.37 -32.69
CA ALA A 29 42.99 2.74 -33.12
C ALA A 29 44.09 3.40 -32.28
N ALA A 30 44.03 3.28 -30.95
CA ALA A 30 45.01 3.86 -30.03
C ALA A 30 46.43 3.29 -30.25
N GLN A 31 46.56 1.99 -30.49
CA GLN A 31 47.84 1.35 -30.80
C GLN A 31 48.43 1.88 -32.12
N CYS A 32 47.62 2.03 -33.16
CA CYS A 32 48.09 2.64 -34.41
C CYS A 32 48.54 4.10 -34.21
N VAL A 33 47.83 4.86 -33.39
CA VAL A 33 48.20 6.24 -33.02
C VAL A 33 49.56 6.27 -32.33
N VAL A 34 49.83 5.37 -31.37
CA VAL A 34 51.13 5.29 -30.69
C VAL A 34 52.27 5.17 -31.71
N VAL A 35 52.18 4.22 -32.64
CA VAL A 35 53.25 3.97 -33.61
C VAL A 35 53.45 5.17 -34.55
N VAL A 36 52.36 5.79 -35.02
CA VAL A 36 52.45 7.00 -35.87
C VAL A 36 53.09 8.17 -35.12
N LEU A 37 52.76 8.35 -33.83
CA LEU A 37 53.36 9.40 -33.01
C LEU A 37 54.86 9.17 -32.76
N GLU A 38 55.32 7.92 -32.62
CA GLU A 38 56.77 7.61 -32.51
C GLU A 38 57.51 8.01 -33.80
N VAL A 39 56.91 7.77 -34.96
CA VAL A 39 57.47 8.25 -36.25
C VAL A 39 57.47 9.77 -36.31
N ILE A 40 56.39 10.43 -35.89
CA ILE A 40 56.33 11.91 -35.84
C ILE A 40 57.39 12.46 -34.89
N GLU A 41 57.57 11.90 -33.70
CA GLU A 41 58.59 12.33 -32.73
C GLU A 41 60.00 12.29 -33.34
N SER A 42 60.33 11.19 -34.02
CA SER A 42 61.61 11.06 -34.72
C SER A 42 61.80 12.10 -35.84
N ALA A 43 60.69 12.50 -36.49
CA ALA A 43 60.68 13.43 -37.61
C ALA A 43 60.61 14.91 -37.20
N ALA A 44 60.02 15.22 -36.04
CA ALA A 44 59.50 16.53 -35.66
C ALA A 44 60.44 17.43 -34.84
N LYS A 45 61.76 17.17 -34.81
CA LYS A 45 62.73 18.05 -34.15
C LYS A 45 62.51 19.52 -34.60
N ASN A 46 61.85 20.30 -33.75
CA ASN A 46 61.46 21.72 -33.91
C ASN A 46 60.51 22.05 -35.08
N ARG A 47 59.53 21.19 -35.38
CA ARG A 47 58.56 21.40 -36.48
C ARG A 47 57.13 21.52 -35.96
N GLN A 48 56.60 22.75 -35.96
CA GLN A 48 55.24 23.06 -35.49
C GLN A 48 54.15 22.32 -36.27
N ASP A 49 54.30 22.21 -37.59
CA ASP A 49 53.33 21.55 -38.47
C ASP A 49 53.15 20.05 -38.14
N LEU A 50 54.23 19.38 -37.76
CA LEU A 50 54.17 17.99 -37.33
C LEU A 50 53.61 17.84 -35.91
N GLN A 51 53.75 18.86 -35.06
CA GLN A 51 53.13 18.89 -33.73
C GLN A 51 51.61 19.09 -33.83
N GLU A 52 51.14 19.97 -34.71
CA GLU A 52 49.72 20.18 -34.97
C GLU A 52 49.06 18.91 -35.53
N LEU A 53 49.76 18.18 -36.41
CA LEU A 53 49.29 16.88 -36.88
C LEU A 53 49.18 15.86 -35.72
N ALA A 54 50.21 15.77 -34.88
CA ALA A 54 50.19 14.88 -33.71
C ALA A 54 49.05 15.22 -32.74
N GLU A 55 48.84 16.51 -32.49
CA GLU A 55 47.74 17.01 -31.68
C GLU A 55 46.38 16.63 -32.27
N SER A 56 46.18 16.83 -33.57
CA SER A 56 44.92 16.49 -34.26
C SER A 56 44.60 15.00 -34.18
N ILE A 57 45.62 14.14 -34.33
CA ILE A 57 45.48 12.69 -34.18
C ILE A 57 45.05 12.33 -32.76
N VAL A 58 45.72 12.87 -31.73
CA VAL A 58 45.39 12.57 -30.33
C VAL A 58 44.05 13.14 -29.92
N ASN A 59 43.71 14.35 -30.34
CA ASN A 59 42.42 14.97 -30.04
C ASN A 59 41.27 14.12 -30.58
N THR A 60 41.41 13.53 -31.77
CA THR A 60 40.43 12.59 -32.33
C THR A 60 40.22 11.39 -31.40
N LEU A 61 41.31 10.81 -30.88
CA LEU A 61 41.25 9.68 -29.96
C LEU A 61 40.65 10.05 -28.60
N VAL A 62 40.99 11.23 -28.07
CA VAL A 62 40.52 11.74 -26.78
C VAL A 62 39.02 11.98 -26.78
N ILE A 63 38.45 12.54 -27.86
CA ILE A 63 36.99 12.76 -27.95
C ILE A 63 36.24 11.43 -27.85
N VAL A 64 36.72 10.38 -28.53
CA VAL A 64 36.12 9.04 -28.44
C VAL A 64 36.23 8.51 -27.01
N ARG A 65 37.43 8.53 -26.43
CA ARG A 65 37.68 8.06 -25.05
C ARG A 65 36.75 8.74 -24.05
N ASP A 66 36.71 10.06 -24.05
CA ASP A 66 35.96 10.84 -23.06
C ASP A 66 34.45 10.63 -23.20
N THR A 67 33.96 10.53 -24.44
CA THR A 67 32.53 10.25 -24.67
C THR A 67 32.15 8.86 -24.17
N VAL A 68 33.03 7.87 -24.34
CA VAL A 68 32.78 6.51 -23.84
C VAL A 68 32.88 6.44 -22.33
N ILE A 69 33.82 7.16 -21.70
CA ILE A 69 33.91 7.25 -20.23
C ILE A 69 32.66 7.92 -19.65
N ASN A 70 32.22 9.03 -20.25
CA ASN A 70 31.12 9.84 -19.70
C ASN A 70 29.73 9.22 -19.93
N HIS A 71 29.55 8.45 -21.01
CA HIS A 71 28.24 7.94 -21.42
C HIS A 71 28.14 6.41 -21.53
N GLY A 72 29.21 5.70 -21.16
CA GLY A 72 29.24 4.26 -21.05
C GLY A 72 29.24 3.50 -22.39
N PRO A 73 29.03 2.17 -22.35
CA PRO A 73 29.23 1.31 -23.51
C PRO A 73 28.38 1.59 -24.73
N THR A 74 27.16 2.07 -24.52
CA THR A 74 26.22 2.35 -25.61
C THR A 74 26.71 3.47 -26.52
N SER A 75 27.40 4.48 -25.98
CA SER A 75 27.96 5.57 -26.79
C SER A 75 29.11 5.09 -27.68
N ALA A 76 29.85 4.07 -27.25
CA ALA A 76 30.97 3.51 -27.99
C ALA A 76 30.54 2.97 -29.37
N LEU A 77 29.33 2.42 -29.47
CA LEU A 77 28.79 1.89 -30.72
C LEU A 77 28.66 2.96 -31.81
N CYS A 78 28.40 4.22 -31.45
CA CYS A 78 28.31 5.33 -32.39
C CYS A 78 29.65 5.65 -33.07
N PHE A 79 30.77 5.27 -32.45
CA PHE A 79 32.11 5.55 -32.95
C PHE A 79 32.75 4.36 -33.68
N LYS A 80 32.16 3.17 -33.58
CA LYS A 80 32.76 1.91 -34.04
C LYS A 80 33.30 2.00 -35.47
N ASP A 81 32.45 2.38 -36.42
CA ASP A 81 32.83 2.40 -37.84
C ASP A 81 33.89 3.47 -38.11
N THR A 82 33.76 4.65 -37.51
CA THR A 82 34.76 5.71 -37.60
C THR A 82 36.10 5.30 -37.01
N CYS A 83 36.14 4.57 -35.90
CA CYS A 83 37.37 4.05 -35.31
C CYS A 83 38.02 2.96 -36.18
N LEU A 84 37.23 2.07 -36.78
CA LEU A 84 37.73 1.01 -37.67
C LEU A 84 38.32 1.60 -38.97
N ASP A 85 37.62 2.57 -39.56
CA ASP A 85 38.11 3.32 -40.72
C ASP A 85 39.41 4.06 -40.38
N PHE A 86 39.44 4.73 -39.22
CA PHE A 86 40.62 5.46 -38.76
C PHE A 86 41.82 4.54 -38.51
N GLN A 87 41.59 3.39 -37.87
CA GLN A 87 42.61 2.36 -37.66
C GLN A 87 43.16 1.85 -39.00
N THR A 88 42.27 1.57 -39.96
CA THR A 88 42.66 1.13 -41.31
C THR A 88 43.49 2.19 -42.02
N TYR A 89 43.08 3.45 -41.93
CA TYR A 89 43.83 4.59 -42.46
C TYR A 89 45.23 4.70 -41.85
N LEU A 90 45.35 4.65 -40.52
CA LEU A 90 46.62 4.75 -39.83
C LEU A 90 47.56 3.58 -40.14
N ASN A 91 47.03 2.36 -40.31
CA ASN A 91 47.82 1.21 -40.76
C ASN A 91 48.34 1.38 -42.19
N ASN A 92 47.50 1.90 -43.10
CA ASN A 92 47.92 2.23 -44.46
C ASN A 92 48.92 3.38 -44.51
N LEU A 93 48.82 4.33 -43.59
CA LEU A 93 49.82 5.39 -43.43
C LEU A 93 51.14 4.81 -42.92
N LEU A 94 51.08 3.93 -41.92
CA LEU A 94 52.26 3.26 -41.36
C LEU A 94 53.02 2.45 -42.42
N SER A 95 52.30 1.69 -43.27
CA SER A 95 52.95 0.95 -44.35
C SER A 95 53.66 1.88 -45.35
N LYS A 96 53.06 3.03 -45.69
CA LYS A 96 53.71 4.06 -46.53
C LYS A 96 54.94 4.67 -45.85
N LEU A 97 54.85 4.96 -44.55
CA LEU A 97 55.97 5.52 -43.77
C LEU A 97 57.17 4.56 -43.75
N ASN A 98 56.91 3.25 -43.60
CA ASN A 98 57.95 2.22 -43.65
C ASN A 98 58.61 2.11 -45.03
N ASN A 99 57.85 2.34 -46.11
CA ASN A 99 58.36 2.29 -47.49
C ASN A 99 59.20 3.50 -47.89
N GLU A 100 59.01 4.68 -47.27
CA GLU A 100 59.79 5.88 -47.54
C GLU A 100 61.28 5.72 -47.15
N GLY A 101 61.61 4.78 -46.26
CA GLY A 101 62.96 4.27 -45.93
C GLY A 101 64.00 5.28 -45.41
N LYS A 102 63.77 6.59 -45.59
CA LYS A 102 64.67 7.69 -45.26
C LYS A 102 63.91 8.79 -44.53
N LEU A 103 64.54 9.35 -43.51
CA LEU A 103 63.99 10.44 -42.68
C LEU A 103 63.47 11.66 -43.50
N PRO A 104 64.16 12.13 -44.56
CA PRO A 104 63.65 13.23 -45.39
C PRO A 104 62.36 12.88 -46.14
N GLY A 105 62.22 11.62 -46.54
CA GLY A 105 61.05 11.09 -47.24
C GLY A 105 59.83 11.01 -46.33
N ILE A 106 60.00 10.37 -45.16
CA ILE A 106 59.00 10.31 -44.08
C ILE A 106 58.48 11.71 -43.73
N ARG A 107 59.38 12.70 -43.59
CA ARG A 107 59.01 14.08 -43.33
C ARG A 107 58.16 14.69 -44.44
N ARG A 108 58.49 14.43 -45.71
CA ARG A 108 57.72 14.93 -46.85
C ARG A 108 56.32 14.32 -46.89
N LEU A 109 56.22 13.02 -46.62
CA LEU A 109 54.95 12.31 -46.53
C LEU A 109 54.07 12.91 -45.42
N LEU A 110 54.59 13.01 -44.18
CA LEU A 110 53.82 13.53 -43.03
C LEU A 110 53.37 14.98 -43.20
N LYS A 111 54.11 15.79 -43.96
CA LYS A 111 53.74 17.19 -44.29
C LYS A 111 52.73 17.29 -45.43
N ALA A 112 52.36 16.19 -46.07
CA ALA A 112 51.40 16.22 -47.16
C ALA A 112 50.05 16.74 -46.65
N LYS A 113 49.57 17.82 -47.26
CA LYS A 113 48.27 18.45 -46.93
C LYS A 113 47.13 17.42 -46.83
N LYS A 114 47.14 16.43 -47.73
CA LYS A 114 46.18 15.33 -47.74
C LYS A 114 46.08 14.58 -46.40
N ILE A 115 47.21 14.33 -45.73
CA ILE A 115 47.19 13.64 -44.42
C ILE A 115 46.51 14.51 -43.37
N SER A 116 46.86 15.79 -43.30
CA SER A 116 46.23 16.72 -42.37
C SER A 116 44.72 16.84 -42.61
N ASP A 117 44.31 16.94 -43.88
CA ASP A 117 42.90 17.04 -44.27
C ASP A 117 42.13 15.75 -43.92
N ASP A 118 42.70 14.58 -44.20
CA ASP A 118 42.09 13.28 -43.87
C ASP A 118 41.89 13.12 -42.34
N ILE A 119 42.92 13.44 -41.53
CA ILE A 119 42.83 13.37 -40.06
C ILE A 119 41.79 14.37 -39.53
N SER A 120 41.77 15.59 -40.05
CA SER A 120 40.74 16.57 -39.69
C SER A 120 39.34 16.09 -40.01
N GLY A 121 39.16 15.38 -41.13
CA GLY A 121 37.89 14.75 -41.50
C GLY A 121 37.44 13.69 -40.48
N TYR A 122 38.35 12.86 -39.97
CA TYR A 122 38.04 11.91 -38.91
C TYR A 122 37.65 12.59 -37.60
N ARG A 123 38.37 13.66 -37.22
CA ARG A 123 38.00 14.47 -36.04
C ARG A 123 36.57 15.00 -36.16
N GLN A 124 36.20 15.51 -37.33
CA GLN A 124 34.85 16.01 -37.58
C GLN A 124 33.81 14.89 -37.51
N ARG A 125 34.07 13.73 -38.14
CA ARG A 125 33.18 12.56 -38.05
C ARG A 125 32.95 12.09 -36.61
N VAL A 126 34.00 12.07 -35.79
CA VAL A 126 33.88 11.74 -34.36
C VAL A 126 33.04 12.79 -33.63
N GLN A 127 33.26 14.08 -33.90
CA GLN A 127 32.48 15.14 -33.26
C GLN A 127 30.99 15.06 -33.64
N THR A 128 30.67 14.82 -34.91
CA THR A 128 29.29 14.59 -35.37
C THR A 128 28.67 13.36 -34.72
N ALA A 129 29.38 12.24 -34.65
CA ALA A 129 28.87 11.03 -33.99
C ALA A 129 28.59 11.25 -32.49
N LYS A 130 29.38 12.10 -31.82
CA LYS A 130 29.12 12.52 -30.44
C LYS A 130 27.85 13.37 -30.34
N GLU A 131 27.69 14.36 -31.21
CA GLU A 131 26.51 15.23 -31.23
C GLU A 131 25.23 14.43 -31.49
N ASP A 132 25.24 13.54 -32.48
CA ASP A 132 24.12 12.66 -32.80
C ASP A 132 23.74 11.76 -31.62
N PHE A 133 24.74 11.19 -30.93
CA PHE A 133 24.51 10.38 -29.73
C PHE A 133 23.84 11.20 -28.61
N LEU A 134 24.33 12.42 -28.35
CA LEU A 134 23.78 13.30 -27.33
C LEU A 134 22.34 13.71 -27.65
N ILE A 135 22.06 14.08 -28.91
CA ILE A 135 20.71 14.41 -29.38
C ILE A 135 19.79 13.21 -29.17
N ARG A 136 20.16 12.03 -29.67
CA ARG A 136 19.34 10.82 -29.53
C ARG A 136 19.04 10.47 -28.08
N THR A 137 20.06 10.54 -27.21
CA THR A 137 19.91 10.22 -25.79
C THR A 137 19.01 11.24 -25.09
N MET A 138 19.18 12.52 -25.37
CA MET A 138 18.34 13.59 -24.82
C MET A 138 16.89 13.46 -25.27
N THR A 139 16.64 13.18 -26.56
CA THR A 139 15.30 12.95 -27.08
C THR A 139 14.62 11.76 -26.41
N MET A 140 15.32 10.63 -26.27
CA MET A 140 14.76 9.46 -25.58
C MET A 140 14.44 9.75 -24.11
N ALA A 141 15.30 10.49 -23.41
CA ALA A 141 15.06 10.88 -22.02
C ALA A 141 13.85 11.83 -21.90
N GLN A 142 13.71 12.79 -22.82
CA GLN A 142 12.56 13.70 -22.85
C GLN A 142 11.25 12.98 -23.12
N LEU A 143 11.24 12.01 -24.04
CA LEU A 143 10.06 11.18 -24.31
C LEU A 143 9.65 10.38 -23.07
N ALA A 144 10.59 9.68 -22.44
CA ALA A 144 10.30 8.92 -21.22
C ALA A 144 9.80 9.81 -20.07
N LEU A 145 10.35 11.02 -19.93
CA LEU A 145 9.86 11.99 -18.94
C LEU A 145 8.44 12.48 -19.26
N SER A 146 8.11 12.67 -20.55
CA SER A 146 6.76 13.03 -20.97
C SER A 146 5.76 11.91 -20.66
N ASP A 147 6.11 10.67 -20.96
CA ASP A 147 5.26 9.50 -20.66
C ASP A 147 4.99 9.41 -19.14
N ILE A 148 6.04 9.56 -18.30
CA ILE A 148 5.89 9.59 -16.85
C ILE A 148 5.01 10.76 -16.39
N HIS A 149 5.18 11.94 -16.96
CA HIS A 149 4.37 13.10 -16.62
C HIS A 149 2.89 12.86 -16.91
N ASP A 150 2.58 12.24 -18.04
CA ASP A 150 1.20 11.96 -18.46
C ASP A 150 0.58 10.85 -17.58
N ASP A 151 1.33 9.80 -17.26
CA ASP A 151 0.92 8.75 -16.32
C ASP A 151 0.62 9.32 -14.93
N VAL A 152 1.51 10.18 -14.42
CA VAL A 152 1.34 10.83 -13.11
C VAL A 152 0.12 11.75 -13.13
N THR A 153 -0.05 12.57 -14.17
CA THR A 153 -1.19 13.48 -14.31
C THR A 153 -2.51 12.71 -14.37
N THR A 154 -2.55 11.62 -15.12
CA THR A 154 -3.72 10.74 -15.24
C THR A 154 -4.03 10.04 -13.92
N GLY A 155 -3.01 9.53 -13.23
CA GLY A 155 -3.14 8.92 -11.92
C GLY A 155 -3.69 9.88 -10.87
N PHE A 156 -3.19 11.11 -10.81
CA PHE A 156 -3.69 12.14 -9.89
C PHE A 156 -5.12 12.57 -10.21
N SER A 157 -5.48 12.68 -11.48
CA SER A 157 -6.86 12.99 -11.88
C SER A 157 -7.82 11.90 -11.42
N THR A 158 -7.47 10.63 -11.67
CA THR A 158 -8.25 9.46 -11.25
C THR A 158 -8.40 9.39 -9.73
N LEU A 159 -7.31 9.65 -8.99
CA LEU A 159 -7.33 9.68 -7.53
C LEU A 159 -8.25 10.80 -7.01
N THR A 160 -8.16 11.99 -7.61
CA THR A 160 -9.00 13.14 -7.24
C THR A 160 -10.48 12.83 -7.44
N ASP A 161 -10.83 12.21 -8.56
CA ASP A 161 -12.21 11.77 -8.85
C ASP A 161 -12.68 10.73 -7.83
N SER A 162 -11.84 9.75 -7.50
CA SER A 162 -12.16 8.72 -6.51
C SER A 162 -12.35 9.29 -5.10
N VAL A 163 -11.49 10.21 -4.67
CA VAL A 163 -11.59 10.90 -3.38
C VAL A 163 -12.88 11.73 -3.33
N THR A 164 -13.18 12.48 -4.38
CA THR A 164 -14.41 13.28 -4.48
C THR A 164 -15.66 12.39 -4.43
N ALA A 165 -15.63 11.24 -5.11
CA ALA A 165 -16.73 10.26 -5.06
C ALA A 165 -16.89 9.66 -3.65
N SER A 166 -15.78 9.31 -2.99
CA SER A 166 -15.78 8.79 -1.62
C SER A 166 -16.34 9.80 -0.63
N GLU A 167 -15.92 11.07 -0.72
CA GLU A 167 -16.44 12.16 0.11
C GLU A 167 -17.96 12.31 -0.04
N ARG A 168 -18.49 12.26 -1.27
CA ARG A 168 -19.94 12.31 -1.53
C ARG A 168 -20.67 11.13 -0.90
N ILE A 169 -20.15 9.92 -1.06
CA ILE A 169 -20.74 8.70 -0.49
C ILE A 169 -20.79 8.80 1.03
N ILE A 170 -19.66 9.10 1.67
CA ILE A 170 -19.55 9.25 3.13
C ILE A 170 -20.53 10.31 3.64
N THR A 171 -20.59 11.47 2.97
CA THR A 171 -21.50 12.56 3.33
C THR A 171 -22.97 12.12 3.24
N SER A 172 -23.35 11.40 2.17
CA SER A 172 -24.71 10.87 2.02
C SER A 172 -25.03 9.86 3.13
N THR A 173 -24.15 8.88 3.36
CA THR A 173 -24.36 7.86 4.40
C THR A 173 -24.51 8.48 5.78
N ILE A 174 -23.68 9.47 6.13
CA ILE A 174 -23.82 10.18 7.42
C ILE A 174 -25.16 10.88 7.50
N LYS A 175 -25.59 11.56 6.43
CA LYS A 175 -26.89 12.24 6.38
C LYS A 175 -28.06 11.26 6.55
N ASP A 176 -28.03 10.12 5.86
CA ASP A 176 -29.06 9.10 5.93
C ASP A 176 -29.15 8.51 7.35
N ASN A 177 -28.00 8.20 7.96
CA ASN A 177 -27.94 7.69 9.34
C ASN A 177 -28.47 8.72 10.36
N ILE A 178 -28.16 10.02 10.19
CA ILE A 178 -28.71 11.07 11.06
C ILE A 178 -30.24 11.08 10.98
N GLU A 179 -30.80 10.92 9.79
CA GLU A 179 -32.24 10.96 9.60
C GLU A 179 -32.93 9.71 10.14
N GLU A 180 -32.32 8.53 10.01
CA GLU A 180 -32.78 7.29 10.65
C GLU A 180 -32.77 7.40 12.18
N ILE A 181 -31.73 7.97 12.77
CA ILE A 181 -31.67 8.20 14.23
C ILE A 181 -32.79 9.15 14.68
N ARG A 182 -33.10 10.18 13.88
CA ARG A 182 -34.20 11.11 14.20
C ARG A 182 -35.56 10.41 14.14
N THR A 183 -35.84 9.64 13.09
CA THR A 183 -37.13 8.93 12.95
C THR A 183 -37.33 7.90 14.06
N LEU A 184 -36.27 7.14 14.39
CA LEU A 184 -36.30 6.21 15.52
C LEU A 184 -36.53 6.95 16.85
N GLY A 185 -35.87 8.07 17.06
CA GLY A 185 -36.04 8.90 18.26
C GLY A 185 -37.46 9.48 18.39
N THR A 186 -38.11 9.85 17.29
CA THR A 186 -39.52 10.27 17.31
C THR A 186 -40.48 9.13 17.65
N GLN A 187 -40.26 7.94 17.08
CA GLN A 187 -41.07 6.77 17.36
C GLN A 187 -40.97 6.36 18.83
N GLN A 188 -39.76 6.29 19.37
CA GLN A 188 -39.54 5.94 20.78
C GLN A 188 -40.23 6.93 21.72
N ARG A 189 -40.23 8.23 21.38
CA ARG A 189 -40.93 9.25 22.18
C ARG A 189 -42.43 8.99 22.19
N GLU A 190 -43.03 8.73 21.03
CA GLU A 190 -44.45 8.42 20.91
C GLU A 190 -44.83 7.15 21.69
N ASP A 191 -43.99 6.11 21.60
CA ASP A 191 -44.18 4.85 22.34
C ASP A 191 -44.14 5.07 23.86
N ILE A 192 -43.20 5.89 24.36
CA ILE A 192 -43.10 6.24 25.78
C ILE A 192 -44.31 7.05 26.25
N GLU A 193 -44.77 8.02 25.46
CA GLU A 193 -45.96 8.80 25.76
C GLU A 193 -47.22 7.90 25.81
N ASN A 194 -47.36 6.98 24.86
CA ASN A 194 -48.44 6.00 24.82
C ASN A 194 -48.41 5.08 26.07
N LEU A 195 -47.24 4.51 26.41
CA LEU A 195 -47.09 3.69 27.62
C LEU A 195 -47.46 4.47 28.89
N SER A 196 -47.02 5.72 28.99
CA SER A 196 -47.31 6.60 30.13
C SER A 196 -48.81 6.84 30.27
N THR A 197 -49.51 7.13 29.16
CA THR A 197 -50.98 7.32 29.17
C THR A 197 -51.73 6.04 29.56
N ARG A 198 -51.29 4.88 29.05
CA ARG A 198 -51.87 3.56 29.42
C ARG A 198 -51.68 3.26 30.90
N LEU A 199 -50.51 3.52 31.46
CA LEU A 199 -50.22 3.34 32.89
C LEU A 199 -51.13 4.23 33.75
N LEU A 200 -51.30 5.49 33.36
CA LEU A 200 -52.18 6.42 34.07
C LEU A 200 -53.65 5.96 34.02
N GLN A 201 -54.10 5.43 32.88
CA GLN A 201 -55.45 4.84 32.76
C GLN A 201 -55.61 3.57 33.61
N ALA A 202 -54.61 2.70 33.65
CA ALA A 202 -54.61 1.50 34.49
C ALA A 202 -54.65 1.85 35.98
N SER A 203 -53.88 2.86 36.41
CA SER A 203 -53.92 3.37 37.78
C SER A 203 -55.31 3.91 38.16
N ARG A 204 -56.04 4.52 37.23
CA ARG A 204 -57.42 5.00 37.44
C ARG A 204 -58.46 3.87 37.50
N ARG A 205 -58.18 2.72 36.88
CA ARG A 205 -59.08 1.55 36.86
C ARG A 205 -58.94 0.62 38.08
N GLY A 206 -58.21 1.04 39.11
CA GLY A 206 -58.11 0.34 40.38
C GLY A 206 -57.00 -0.69 40.38
N LEU A 207 -55.78 -0.24 40.69
CA LEU A 207 -54.74 -1.13 41.21
C LEU A 207 -55.27 -1.82 42.49
N TYR A 208 -55.01 -3.13 42.60
CA TYR A 208 -55.32 -3.92 43.78
C TYR A 208 -54.87 -3.19 45.05
N LYS A 209 -55.85 -2.74 45.85
CA LYS A 209 -55.64 -2.01 47.10
C LYS A 209 -55.40 -3.01 48.24
N GLY A 210 -54.35 -3.80 48.13
CA GLY A 210 -53.84 -4.64 49.21
C GLY A 210 -52.38 -4.29 49.43
N VAL A 211 -52.05 -3.82 50.64
CA VAL A 211 -50.66 -3.71 51.07
C VAL A 211 -50.05 -5.11 50.93
N VAL A 212 -49.07 -5.26 50.03
CA VAL A 212 -48.22 -6.45 50.02
C VAL A 212 -47.38 -6.35 51.29
N TRP A 213 -47.82 -7.00 52.35
CA TRP A 213 -46.97 -7.19 53.52
C TRP A 213 -45.93 -8.24 53.13
N ASP A 214 -44.65 -7.89 53.26
CA ASP A 214 -43.59 -8.87 53.35
C ASP A 214 -43.87 -9.72 54.60
N ILE A 215 -44.61 -10.81 54.45
CA ILE A 215 -44.88 -11.74 55.55
C ILE A 215 -43.55 -12.41 55.88
N ILE A 216 -42.98 -12.10 57.04
CA ILE A 216 -41.70 -12.66 57.49
C ILE A 216 -41.97 -14.02 58.13
N PRO A 217 -41.09 -15.02 57.97
CA PRO A 217 -41.18 -16.28 58.71
C PRO A 217 -41.25 -16.03 60.23
N GLY A 218 -42.45 -16.13 60.81
CA GLY A 218 -42.73 -15.81 62.21
C GLY A 218 -44.11 -15.20 62.46
N ASP A 219 -44.67 -14.49 61.47
CA ASP A 219 -45.90 -13.68 61.61
C ASP A 219 -47.21 -14.51 61.58
N ILE A 220 -47.10 -15.80 61.29
CA ILE A 220 -48.24 -16.72 61.16
C ILE A 220 -48.17 -17.76 62.27
N HIS A 221 -49.13 -17.70 63.20
CA HIS A 221 -49.27 -18.69 64.26
C HIS A 221 -50.36 -19.69 63.91
N ILE A 222 -49.98 -20.93 63.62
CA ILE A 222 -50.93 -22.03 63.35
C ILE A 222 -51.58 -22.47 64.67
N ILE A 223 -52.89 -22.30 64.77
CA ILE A 223 -53.67 -22.63 65.97
C ILE A 223 -54.06 -24.11 65.97
N LYS A 224 -54.58 -24.59 64.83
CA LYS A 224 -55.13 -25.95 64.70
C LYS A 224 -55.20 -26.37 63.23
N ARG A 225 -54.91 -27.65 62.97
CA ARG A 225 -55.15 -28.27 61.66
C ARG A 225 -56.65 -28.41 61.42
N ALA A 226 -57.13 -28.02 60.24
CA ALA A 226 -58.51 -28.30 59.86
C ALA A 226 -58.68 -29.82 59.66
N THR A 227 -59.74 -30.39 60.25
CA THR A 227 -60.00 -31.84 60.34
C THR A 227 -60.32 -32.53 59.00
N HIS A 228 -60.33 -31.79 57.89
CA HIS A 228 -60.50 -32.33 56.54
C HIS A 228 -59.36 -31.88 55.63
N SER A 229 -58.14 -32.34 55.89
CA SER A 229 -56.95 -32.02 55.09
C SER A 229 -56.39 -33.26 54.42
N LEU A 230 -57.02 -33.69 53.33
CA LEU A 230 -56.43 -34.46 52.23
C LEU A 230 -57.52 -34.67 51.16
N ARG A 231 -57.67 -33.70 50.26
CA ARG A 231 -58.31 -33.95 48.96
C ARG A 231 -57.23 -33.92 47.90
N HIS A 232 -56.99 -35.05 47.24
CA HIS A 232 -56.15 -35.12 46.05
C HIS A 232 -56.80 -34.27 44.94
N TYR A 233 -56.16 -33.18 44.57
CA TYR A 233 -56.59 -32.35 43.44
C TYR A 233 -55.83 -32.80 42.20
N ARG A 234 -56.06 -34.05 41.78
CA ARG A 234 -55.32 -34.75 40.71
C ARG A 234 -53.83 -34.96 41.03
N THR A 235 -53.20 -35.84 40.26
CA THR A 235 -52.30 -36.91 40.73
C THR A 235 -51.04 -36.52 41.51
N ASN A 236 -50.60 -35.25 41.56
CA ASN A 236 -49.32 -34.89 42.17
C ASN A 236 -49.34 -33.68 43.13
N ILE A 237 -50.49 -33.07 43.44
CA ILE A 237 -50.56 -31.94 44.38
C ILE A 237 -51.54 -32.25 45.52
N THR A 238 -51.03 -32.15 46.75
CA THR A 238 -51.83 -32.20 47.98
C THR A 238 -51.84 -30.83 48.62
N TYR A 239 -52.88 -30.50 49.39
CA TYR A 239 -52.87 -29.29 50.20
C TYR A 239 -53.33 -29.58 51.63
N LYS A 240 -52.88 -28.74 52.55
CA LYS A 240 -53.24 -28.79 53.97
C LYS A 240 -53.78 -27.44 54.41
N ASP A 241 -55.01 -27.44 54.89
CA ASP A 241 -55.63 -26.25 55.48
C ASP A 241 -55.38 -26.22 56.99
N SER A 242 -54.94 -25.08 57.48
CA SER A 242 -54.79 -24.81 58.90
C SER A 242 -55.44 -23.48 59.28
N TYR A 243 -56.00 -23.40 60.48
CA TYR A 243 -56.45 -22.13 61.04
C TYR A 243 -55.24 -21.44 61.66
N CYS A 244 -55.02 -20.18 61.30
CA CYS A 244 -53.95 -19.35 61.83
C CYS A 244 -54.48 -18.02 62.37
N ILE A 245 -53.74 -17.46 63.33
CA ILE A 245 -53.82 -16.04 63.67
C ILE A 245 -52.62 -15.39 62.99
N ILE A 246 -52.86 -14.23 62.40
CA ILE A 246 -51.82 -13.34 61.90
C ILE A 246 -51.72 -12.21 62.91
N GLU A 247 -50.50 -11.84 63.29
CA GLU A 247 -50.27 -10.71 64.18
C GLU A 247 -50.98 -9.46 63.61
N ASN A 248 -51.74 -8.74 64.45
CA ASN A 248 -52.62 -7.62 64.06
C ASN A 248 -53.89 -8.00 63.25
N SER A 249 -54.36 -9.25 63.31
CA SER A 249 -55.67 -9.63 62.76
C SER A 249 -56.64 -10.12 63.82
N ASP A 250 -57.75 -9.42 64.00
CA ASP A 250 -58.83 -9.78 64.94
C ASP A 250 -59.71 -10.94 64.46
N THR A 251 -59.39 -11.53 63.30
CA THR A 251 -60.18 -12.62 62.70
C THR A 251 -59.29 -13.81 62.36
N PRO A 252 -59.64 -15.03 62.79
CA PRO A 252 -58.93 -16.23 62.39
C PRO A 252 -58.88 -16.34 60.86
N LYS A 253 -57.70 -16.64 60.32
CA LYS A 253 -57.49 -16.87 58.88
C LYS A 253 -57.33 -18.36 58.61
N ILE A 254 -57.54 -18.74 57.36
CA ILE A 254 -57.24 -20.08 56.87
C ILE A 254 -55.99 -19.93 56.00
N ILE A 255 -54.94 -20.65 56.36
CA ILE A 255 -53.78 -20.85 55.49
C ILE A 255 -53.93 -22.18 54.77
N ARG A 256 -53.66 -22.17 53.46
CA ARG A 256 -53.62 -23.36 52.62
C ARG A 256 -52.20 -23.55 52.13
N GLU A 257 -51.56 -24.61 52.61
CA GLU A 257 -50.22 -25.02 52.19
C GLU A 257 -50.35 -26.03 51.06
N TYR A 258 -49.73 -25.76 49.91
CA TYR A 258 -49.71 -26.67 48.76
C TYR A 258 -48.38 -27.45 48.75
N GLN A 259 -48.47 -28.78 48.66
CA GLN A 259 -47.32 -29.68 48.60
C GLN A 259 -47.41 -30.54 47.34
N ALA A 260 -46.49 -30.31 46.41
CA ALA A 260 -46.32 -31.13 45.22
C ALA A 260 -45.50 -32.40 45.57
N HIS A 261 -45.87 -33.54 45.00
CA HIS A 261 -45.16 -34.81 45.14
C HIS A 261 -44.68 -35.25 43.75
N SER A 262 -43.36 -35.17 43.52
CA SER A 262 -42.72 -35.75 42.34
C SER A 262 -42.32 -37.19 42.62
N HIS A 263 -42.59 -38.11 41.69
CA HIS A 263 -42.15 -39.50 41.83
C HIS A 263 -40.67 -39.71 41.48
N ASN A 264 -39.97 -38.67 41.00
CA ASN A 264 -38.57 -38.71 40.57
C ASN A 264 -37.85 -37.41 40.97
N GLY A 265 -37.26 -37.37 42.17
CA GLY A 265 -36.01 -36.64 42.52
C GLY A 265 -35.81 -35.15 42.18
N GLU A 266 -36.73 -34.47 41.52
CA GLU A 266 -36.68 -33.05 41.17
C GLU A 266 -37.83 -32.35 41.88
N ASP A 267 -37.49 -31.56 42.90
CA ASP A 267 -38.39 -30.68 43.65
C ASP A 267 -38.80 -29.45 42.81
N ALA A 268 -39.31 -29.67 41.61
CA ALA A 268 -39.85 -28.62 40.75
C ALA A 268 -41.38 -28.63 40.85
N MET A 269 -41.92 -27.69 41.63
CA MET A 269 -43.35 -27.39 41.63
C MET A 269 -43.76 -26.94 40.22
N ASP A 270 -44.67 -27.67 39.57
CA ASP A 270 -45.27 -27.26 38.29
C ASP A 270 -46.08 -25.96 38.52
N LEU A 271 -45.42 -24.81 38.30
CA LEU A 271 -45.95 -23.48 38.55
C LEU A 271 -47.27 -23.23 37.81
N GLU A 272 -47.44 -23.86 36.65
CA GLU A 272 -48.65 -23.81 35.82
C GLU A 272 -49.85 -24.51 36.47
N GLN A 273 -49.62 -25.54 37.29
CA GLN A 273 -50.68 -26.19 38.06
C GLN A 273 -51.02 -25.43 39.33
N LEU A 274 -50.03 -24.81 39.99
CA LEU A 274 -50.27 -23.94 41.13
C LEU A 274 -51.07 -22.70 40.71
N ASP A 275 -50.70 -22.06 39.59
CA ASP A 275 -51.35 -20.84 39.10
C ASP A 275 -52.84 -21.09 38.78
N ARG A 276 -53.16 -22.21 38.12
CA ARG A 276 -54.55 -22.65 37.90
C ARG A 276 -55.32 -22.88 39.20
N ALA A 277 -54.67 -23.39 40.24
CA ALA A 277 -55.31 -23.62 41.54
C ALA A 277 -55.61 -22.31 42.28
N LEU A 278 -54.72 -21.31 42.16
CA LEU A 278 -54.91 -19.96 42.71
C LEU A 278 -56.03 -19.21 41.97
N ASP A 279 -56.05 -19.28 40.64
CA ASP A 279 -57.03 -18.59 39.79
C ASP A 279 -58.48 -19.07 40.07
N PHE A 280 -58.67 -20.36 40.39
CA PHE A 280 -59.96 -20.89 40.84
C PHE A 280 -60.42 -20.29 42.18
N LEU A 281 -59.51 -20.11 43.14
CA LEU A 281 -59.82 -19.61 44.47
C LEU A 281 -60.19 -18.11 44.45
N ILE A 282 -59.55 -17.35 43.56
CA ILE A 282 -59.89 -15.95 43.30
C ILE A 282 -61.26 -15.84 42.60
N LYS A 283 -61.53 -16.71 41.60
CA LYS A 283 -62.83 -16.77 40.92
C LYS A 283 -63.98 -17.07 41.89
N ALA A 284 -63.78 -18.00 42.84
CA ALA A 284 -64.80 -18.37 43.81
C ALA A 284 -65.16 -17.24 44.81
N LYS A 285 -64.28 -16.24 45.00
CA LYS A 285 -64.48 -15.16 45.96
C LYS A 285 -64.83 -13.81 45.33
N PHE A 286 -64.39 -13.54 44.09
CA PHE A 286 -64.56 -12.23 43.44
C PHE A 286 -64.94 -12.25 41.95
N GLY A 287 -65.24 -13.41 41.35
CA GLY A 287 -65.93 -13.47 40.06
C GLY A 287 -65.18 -12.97 38.80
N PHE A 288 -63.84 -12.87 38.82
CA PHE A 288 -63.05 -12.54 37.62
C PHE A 288 -61.82 -13.44 37.46
N SER A 289 -61.40 -13.64 36.20
CA SER A 289 -60.22 -14.42 35.79
C SER A 289 -59.03 -13.49 35.59
N ILE A 290 -57.85 -13.88 36.07
CA ILE A 290 -56.59 -13.24 35.68
C ILE A 290 -55.82 -14.27 34.86
N SER A 291 -55.47 -13.92 33.62
CA SER A 291 -54.46 -14.65 32.86
C SER A 291 -53.15 -13.91 32.99
N VAL A 292 -52.13 -14.59 33.52
CA VAL A 292 -50.74 -14.13 33.51
C VAL A 292 -50.06 -14.86 32.35
N TYR A 293 -49.38 -14.11 31.49
CA TYR A 293 -48.42 -14.63 30.50
C TYR A 293 -47.02 -14.63 31.10
#